data_AF-A0A965PH77-F1
#
_entry.id   AF-A0A965PH77-F1
#
_cell.length_a   1.000
_cell.length_b   1.000
_cell.length_c   1.000
_cell.angle_alpha   90.00
_cell.angle_beta   90.00
_cell.angle_gamma   90.00
#
_symmetry.space_group_name_H-M   'P 1'
#
loop_
_entity.id
_entity.type
_entity.pdbx_description
1 polymer ?
#
loop_
_entity_poly.entity_id
_entity_poly.type
_entity_poly.pdbx_seq_one_letter_code
_entity_poly.pdbx_strand_id
1 'polypeptide(L)'
;MNIKGITITSDDHENFFKRSLRVFLENGYTVSVIYGTGVYSHTLSGTRHSANPDHDPRFTNTPEASSVEIAVLDPKGEFVPFTDGNDVRGYTDIKTVGDIIAWAASLPSTVTA
;
A
#
# COMPACT_ATOMS: atom_id res chain seq x y z
N MET A 1 5.22 -16.62 -8.48
CA MET A 1 5.35 -15.37 -7.70
C MET A 1 6.47 -15.59 -6.73
N ASN A 2 7.58 -14.86 -6.88
CA ASN A 2 8.74 -15.05 -6.03
C ASN A 2 8.92 -13.80 -5.15
N ILE A 3 8.80 -14.01 -3.85
CA ILE A 3 9.00 -12.97 -2.83
C ILE A 3 10.48 -13.01 -2.43
N LYS A 4 11.17 -11.87 -2.51
CA LYS A 4 12.56 -11.72 -2.09
C LYS A 4 12.67 -11.54 -0.57
N GLY A 5 11.67 -10.92 0.05
CA GLY A 5 11.65 -10.73 1.49
C GLY A 5 10.37 -10.09 1.99
N ILE A 6 10.15 -10.19 3.30
CA ILE A 6 9.02 -9.56 3.99
C ILE A 6 9.54 -8.87 5.24
N THR A 7 9.14 -7.63 5.44
CA THR A 7 9.36 -6.90 6.70
C THR A 7 8.03 -6.58 7.34
N ILE A 8 7.93 -6.79 8.65
CA ILE A 8 6.78 -6.41 9.47
C ILE A 8 7.30 -5.40 10.49
N THR A 9 6.61 -4.26 10.61
CA THR A 9 6.92 -3.26 11.63
C THR A 9 5.68 -2.96 12.45
N SER A 10 5.85 -2.82 13.76
CA SER A 10 4.85 -2.25 14.67
C SER A 10 5.45 -1.01 15.31
N ASP A 11 4.68 0.07 15.32
CA ASP A 11 4.99 1.25 16.12
C ASP A 11 3.95 1.37 17.23
N ASP A 12 4.41 1.17 18.47
CA ASP A 12 3.59 1.22 19.68
C ASP A 12 3.64 2.62 20.32
N HIS A 13 4.38 3.58 19.75
CA HIS A 13 4.53 4.93 20.31
C HIS A 13 3.41 5.90 19.92
N GLU A 14 2.60 5.58 18.92
CA GLU A 14 1.44 6.39 18.54
C GLU A 14 0.14 5.87 19.17
N ASN A 15 -0.77 6.79 19.52
CA ASN A 15 -2.10 6.47 20.07
C ASN A 15 -2.96 5.58 19.13
N PHE A 16 -2.51 5.37 17.90
CA PHE A 16 -3.05 4.43 16.93
C PHE A 16 -1.95 3.41 16.60
N PHE A 17 -2.19 2.12 16.88
CA PHE A 17 -1.27 1.05 16.51
C PHE A 17 -1.02 1.04 15.00
N LYS A 18 0.16 1.51 14.57
CA LYS A 18 0.56 1.43 13.16
C LYS A 18 1.32 0.13 12.95
N ARG A 19 0.68 -0.82 12.27
CA ARG A 19 1.36 -2.02 11.78
C ARG A 19 1.56 -1.88 10.28
N SER A 20 2.78 -2.08 9.81
CA SER A 20 3.08 -2.10 8.39
C SER A 20 3.69 -3.44 7.97
N LEU A 21 3.38 -3.85 6.76
CA LEU A 21 3.91 -5.01 6.08
C LEU A 21 4.51 -4.51 4.76
N ARG A 22 5.79 -4.80 4.54
CA ARG A 22 6.45 -4.57 3.24
C ARG A 22 6.82 -5.90 2.63
N VAL A 23 6.39 -6.11 1.38
CA VAL A 23 6.73 -7.29 0.57
C VAL A 23 7.67 -6.84 -0.53
N PHE A 24 8.90 -7.35 -0.49
CA PHE A 24 9.91 -7.10 -1.52
C PHE A 24 9.81 -8.20 -2.57
N LEU A 25 9.61 -7.82 -3.83
CA LEU A 25 9.44 -8.75 -4.94
C LEU A 25 10.75 -8.91 -5.71
N GLU A 26 10.96 -10.06 -6.35
CA GLU A 26 12.19 -10.33 -7.12
C GLU A 26 12.38 -9.38 -8.30
N ASN A 27 11.29 -8.88 -8.88
CA ASN A 27 11.32 -7.91 -9.99
C ASN A 27 11.70 -6.49 -9.54
N GLY A 28 12.04 -6.31 -8.25
CA GLY A 28 12.49 -5.06 -7.64
C GLY A 28 11.37 -4.23 -7.01
N TYR A 29 10.11 -4.52 -7.31
CA TYR A 29 8.97 -3.77 -6.78
C TYR A 29 8.77 -4.06 -5.30
N THR A 30 8.19 -3.10 -4.59
CA THR A 30 7.82 -3.26 -3.17
C THR A 30 6.34 -3.00 -3.00
N VAL A 31 5.64 -3.89 -2.32
CA VAL A 31 4.25 -3.66 -1.89
C VAL A 31 4.27 -3.23 -0.43
N SER A 32 3.74 -2.04 -0.13
CA SER A 32 3.67 -1.46 1.21
C SER A 32 2.22 -1.48 1.68
N VAL A 33 1.95 -2.20 2.77
CA VAL A 33 0.64 -2.34 3.38
C VAL A 33 0.69 -1.73 4.78
N ILE A 34 -0.26 -0.87 5.12
CA ILE A 34 -0.42 -0.28 6.44
C ILE A 34 -1.80 -0.66 6.98
N TYR A 35 -1.84 -1.26 8.17
CA TYR A 35 -3.10 -1.57 8.84
C TYR A 35 -3.74 -0.30 9.39
N GLY A 36 -5.05 -0.18 9.17
CA GLY A 36 -5.79 1.05 9.40
C GLY A 36 -5.93 1.89 8.13
N THR A 37 -6.69 2.96 8.24
CA THR A 37 -7.06 3.85 7.13
C THR A 37 -6.86 5.31 7.52
N GLY A 38 -6.46 6.15 6.57
CA GLY A 38 -6.02 7.53 6.79
C GLY A 38 -4.63 7.66 7.39
N VAL A 39 -3.79 6.61 7.30
CA VAL A 39 -2.50 6.51 8.01
C VAL A 39 -1.31 6.69 7.07
N TYR A 40 -1.47 6.34 5.78
CA TYR A 40 -0.43 6.51 4.78
C TYR A 40 0.00 7.98 4.70
N SER A 41 1.32 8.20 4.72
CA SER A 41 1.93 9.52 4.91
C SER A 41 1.40 10.54 3.91
N HIS A 42 1.32 11.81 4.32
CA HIS A 42 1.11 12.93 3.41
C HIS A 42 2.39 13.22 2.62
N THR A 43 2.26 13.83 1.44
CA THR A 43 3.40 14.50 0.79
C THR A 43 3.99 15.56 1.73
N LEU A 44 5.20 16.04 1.45
CA LEU A 44 5.81 17.13 2.21
C LEU A 44 4.95 18.41 2.24
N SER A 45 4.04 18.58 1.29
CA SER A 45 3.07 19.67 1.24
C SER A 45 1.77 19.40 2.01
N GLY A 46 1.68 18.29 2.75
CA GLY A 46 0.48 17.88 3.49
C GLY A 46 -0.61 17.26 2.60
N THR A 47 -0.34 17.02 1.32
CA THR A 47 -1.31 16.43 0.40
C THR A 47 -1.42 14.93 0.66
N ARG A 48 -2.63 14.40 0.81
CA ARG A 48 -2.85 12.95 0.95
C ARG A 48 -2.60 12.25 -0.39
N HIS A 49 -2.05 11.03 -0.34
CA HIS A 49 -1.87 10.19 -1.53
C HIS A 49 -3.16 9.51 -2.00
N SER A 50 -4.24 9.63 -1.21
CA SER A 50 -5.59 9.22 -1.59
C SER A 50 -6.54 10.41 -1.54
N ALA A 51 -7.58 10.38 -2.38
CA ALA A 51 -8.67 11.35 -2.35
C ALA A 51 -9.30 11.42 -0.94
N ASN A 52 -9.84 12.60 -0.60
CA ASN A 52 -10.38 12.88 0.72
C ASN A 52 -11.49 11.87 1.09
N PRO A 53 -11.45 11.21 2.27
CA PRO A 53 -12.41 10.20 2.70
C PRO A 53 -13.88 10.62 2.65
N ASP A 54 -14.18 11.91 2.71
CA ASP A 54 -15.54 12.39 2.91
C ASP A 54 -16.46 12.23 1.69
N HIS A 55 -15.91 11.89 0.50
CA HIS A 55 -16.68 11.89 -0.75
C HIS A 55 -16.46 10.69 -1.68
N ASP A 56 -15.60 9.73 -1.33
CA ASP A 56 -15.38 8.54 -2.15
C ASP A 56 -16.14 7.35 -1.54
N PRO A 57 -17.01 6.65 -2.30
CA PRO A 57 -17.81 5.54 -1.78
C PRO A 57 -16.97 4.41 -1.16
N ARG A 58 -15.67 4.28 -1.51
CA ARG A 58 -14.73 3.35 -0.87
C ARG A 58 -14.44 3.67 0.60
N PHE A 59 -14.62 4.94 0.99
CA PHE A 59 -14.41 5.47 2.33
C PHE A 59 -15.72 5.62 3.14
N THR A 60 -16.87 5.50 2.47
CA THR A 60 -18.17 5.33 3.15
C THR A 60 -18.37 3.92 3.70
N ASN A 61 -17.46 2.98 3.38
CA ASN A 61 -17.39 1.69 4.04
C ASN A 61 -16.92 1.90 5.48
N THR A 62 -17.67 1.35 6.43
CA THR A 62 -17.24 1.31 7.83
C THR A 62 -15.91 0.56 7.88
N PRO A 63 -14.80 1.18 8.34
CA PRO A 63 -13.51 0.50 8.39
C PRO A 63 -13.67 -0.76 9.24
N GLU A 64 -13.40 -1.92 8.63
CA GLU A 64 -13.38 -3.19 9.32
C GLU A 64 -12.01 -3.36 9.99
N ALA A 65 -11.92 -4.24 10.99
CA ALA A 65 -10.65 -4.52 11.68
C ALA A 65 -9.54 -5.01 10.71
N SER A 66 -9.92 -5.48 9.51
CA SER A 66 -9.03 -5.92 8.43
C SER A 66 -8.76 -4.87 7.35
N SER A 67 -9.31 -3.66 7.45
CA SER A 67 -9.07 -2.61 6.44
C SER A 67 -7.63 -2.14 6.47
N VAL A 68 -7.01 -2.06 5.29
CA VAL A 68 -5.63 -1.59 5.11
C VAL A 68 -5.55 -0.50 4.05
N GLU A 69 -4.46 0.26 4.10
CA GLU A 69 -3.95 1.07 3.00
C GLU A 69 -2.79 0.35 2.31
N ILE A 70 -2.79 0.36 0.98
CA ILE A 70 -1.78 -0.34 0.18
C ILE A 70 -1.24 0.55 -0.94
N ALA A 71 0.06 0.45 -1.17
CA ALA A 71 0.78 1.12 -2.24
C ALA A 71 1.78 0.16 -2.89
N VAL A 72 2.10 0.41 -4.15
CA VAL A 72 3.18 -0.27 -4.87
C VAL A 72 4.25 0.75 -5.19
N LEU A 73 5.49 0.41 -4.86
CA LEU A 73 6.68 1.21 -5.15
C LEU A 73 7.49 0.52 -6.23
N ASP A 74 7.97 1.31 -7.18
CA ASP A 74 8.93 0.87 -8.18
C ASP A 74 10.32 0.66 -7.55
N PRO A 75 11.30 0.13 -8.32
CA PRO A 75 12.63 -0.13 -7.76
C PRO A 75 13.44 1.13 -7.41
N LYS A 76 12.97 2.33 -7.79
CA LYS A 76 13.54 3.62 -7.39
C LYS A 76 12.87 4.17 -6.13
N GLY A 77 11.79 3.54 -5.67
CA GLY A 77 10.99 3.99 -4.52
C GLY A 77 9.87 4.96 -4.88
N GLU A 78 9.57 5.13 -6.17
CA GLU A 78 8.48 5.98 -6.65
C GLU A 78 7.16 5.21 -6.65
N PHE A 79 6.03 5.90 -6.47
CA PHE A 79 4.72 5.27 -6.51
C PHE A 79 4.38 4.77 -7.92
N VAL A 80 3.82 3.56 -7.97
CA VAL A 80 3.21 3.00 -9.17
C VAL A 80 1.71 3.25 -9.07
N PRO A 81 1.12 4.11 -9.92
CA PRO A 81 -0.30 4.40 -9.85
C PRO A 81 -1.13 3.16 -10.17
N PHE A 82 -2.21 2.97 -9.43
CA PHE A 82 -3.24 1.98 -9.75
C PHE A 82 -4.02 2.38 -11.01
N THR A 83 -4.83 1.47 -11.54
CA THR A 83 -5.60 1.69 -12.79
C THR A 83 -6.57 2.86 -12.73
N ASP A 84 -6.96 3.29 -11.53
CA ASP A 84 -7.81 4.46 -11.29
C ASP A 84 -7.01 5.76 -11.12
N GLY A 85 -5.69 5.73 -11.31
CA GLY A 85 -4.78 6.87 -11.21
C GLY A 85 -4.36 7.24 -9.79
N ASN A 86 -4.81 6.52 -8.77
CA ASN A 86 -4.41 6.76 -7.39
C ASN A 86 -3.08 6.05 -7.08
N ASP A 87 -2.23 6.67 -6.26
CA ASP A 87 -0.96 6.07 -5.81
C ASP A 87 -1.14 5.13 -4.61
N VAL A 88 -2.19 5.39 -3.81
CA VAL A 88 -2.51 4.62 -2.60
C VAL A 88 -3.98 4.24 -2.63
N ARG A 89 -4.24 2.96 -2.33
CA ARG A 89 -5.60 2.43 -2.18
C ARG A 89 -5.92 2.22 -0.71
N GLY A 90 -6.82 3.04 -0.17
CA GLY A 90 -7.36 2.86 1.19
C GLY A 90 -8.53 1.88 1.23
N TYR A 91 -8.90 1.48 2.46
CA TYR A 91 -10.05 0.60 2.75
C TYR A 91 -10.03 -0.69 1.92
N THR A 92 -8.83 -1.25 1.78
CA THR A 92 -8.60 -2.45 0.97
C THR A 92 -8.84 -3.70 1.80
N ASP A 93 -9.61 -4.65 1.27
CA ASP A 93 -9.80 -5.96 1.89
C ASP A 93 -8.58 -6.89 1.63
N ILE A 94 -8.42 -7.92 2.44
CA ILE A 94 -7.25 -8.82 2.38
C ILE A 94 -7.15 -9.60 1.06
N LYS A 95 -8.27 -9.89 0.39
CA LYS A 95 -8.25 -10.56 -0.91
C LYS A 95 -7.65 -9.61 -1.95
N THR A 96 -8.10 -8.36 -1.97
CA THR A 96 -7.59 -7.31 -2.85
C THR A 96 -6.10 -7.03 -2.58
N VAL A 97 -5.63 -7.13 -1.33
CA VAL A 97 -4.19 -7.10 -1.01
C VAL A 97 -3.43 -8.21 -1.75
N GLY A 98 -3.93 -9.45 -1.68
CA GLY A 98 -3.35 -10.59 -2.39
C GLY A 98 -3.32 -10.38 -3.92
N ASP A 99 -4.40 -9.86 -4.48
CA ASP A 99 -4.51 -9.55 -5.91
C ASP A 99 -3.49 -8.47 -6.32
N ILE A 100 -3.29 -7.43 -5.50
CA ILE A 100 -2.30 -6.37 -5.74
C ILE A 100 -0.87 -6.91 -5.65
N ILE A 101 -0.57 -7.79 -4.69
CA ILE A 101 0.75 -8.44 -4.60
C ILE A 101 1.01 -9.29 -5.85
N ALA A 102 0.02 -10.06 -6.30
CA ALA A 102 0.14 -10.86 -7.52
C ALA A 102 0.34 -9.98 -8.76
N TRP A 103 -0.41 -8.88 -8.88
CA TRP A 103 -0.25 -7.91 -9.95
C TRP A 103 1.15 -7.27 -9.94
N ALA A 104 1.60 -6.74 -8.81
CA ALA A 104 2.92 -6.13 -8.68
C ALA A 104 4.05 -7.13 -9.03
N ALA A 105 3.89 -8.40 -8.67
CA ALA A 105 4.84 -9.46 -9.01
C ALA A 105 4.85 -9.84 -10.51
N SER A 106 3.81 -9.46 -11.26
CA SER A 106 3.72 -9.67 -12.71
C SER A 106 4.32 -8.52 -13.53
N LEU A 107 4.65 -7.39 -12.89
CA LEU A 107 5.24 -6.24 -13.58
C LEU A 107 6.63 -6.57 -14.13
N PRO A 108 7.02 -6.00 -15.29
CA PRO A 108 8.32 -6.25 -15.89
C PRO A 108 9.45 -5.93 -14.90
N SER A 109 10.42 -6.84 -14.77
CA SER A 109 11.60 -6.57 -13.95
C SER A 109 12.34 -5.35 -14.47
N THR A 110 12.62 -4.40 -13.59
CA THR A 110 13.56 -3.31 -13.89
C THR A 110 14.93 -3.55 -13.24
N VAL A 111 15.12 -4.72 -12.61
CA VAL A 111 16.44 -5.20 -12.18
C VAL A 111 17.12 -5.77 -13.43
N THR A 112 18.02 -4.99 -14.02
CA THR A 112 18.99 -5.52 -14.98
C THR A 112 19.88 -6.53 -14.26
N ALA A 113 19.96 -7.74 -14.79
CA ALA A 113 20.85 -8.81 -14.33
C ALA A 113 22.33 -8.42 -14.44
#